data_AF-A0A9X1HG11-F1
#
_entry.id   AF-A0A9X1HG11-F1
#
_cell.length_a   1.000
_cell.length_b   1.000
_cell.length_c   1.000
_cell.angle_alpha   90.00
_cell.angle_beta   90.00
_cell.angle_gamma   90.00
#
_symmetry.space_group_name_H-M   'P 1'
#
loop_
_entity.id
_entity.type
_entity.pdbx_description
1 polymer ?
#
loop_
_entity_poly.entity_id
_entity_poly.type
_entity_poly.pdbx_seq_one_letter_code
_entity_poly.pdbx_strand_id
1 'polypeptide(L)'
;MFNAEPLYYLNKLHRILNWSDSRIEFFYGIPWLYQLAVALMLWITVILTPYVIYLLVRLKKWGWLVYFGVITGIGLLAGAAGSGFGLQIYLSSITITLLLVVFMWSLRLRVNEWRGLAQFEQEMRRERLMKQRAAQSRNFREHLQ
;
A
#
# COMPACT_ATOMS: atom_id res chain seq x y z
N MET A 1 -24.74 3.35 -7.20
CA MET A 1 -23.86 2.18 -6.89
C MET A 1 -22.44 2.60 -7.24
N PHE A 2 -21.43 2.53 -6.35
CA PHE A 2 -19.95 2.70 -6.60
C PHE A 2 -19.13 3.21 -5.38
N ASN A 3 -19.62 3.14 -4.13
CA ASN A 3 -18.89 3.70 -2.97
C ASN A 3 -18.25 2.67 -2.01
N ALA A 4 -18.35 1.36 -2.31
CA ALA A 4 -17.66 0.31 -1.55
C ALA A 4 -16.28 -0.06 -2.12
N GLU A 5 -16.03 0.32 -3.38
CA GLU A 5 -14.81 -0.01 -4.12
C GLU A 5 -13.51 0.50 -3.47
N PRO A 6 -13.39 1.78 -3.05
CA PRO A 6 -12.12 2.27 -2.53
C PRO A 6 -11.71 1.55 -1.24
N LEU A 7 -12.69 1.20 -0.38
CA LEU A 7 -12.44 0.50 0.88
C LEU A 7 -12.05 -0.96 0.65
N TYR A 8 -12.65 -1.61 -0.35
CA TYR A 8 -12.27 -2.95 -0.79
C TYR A 8 -10.81 -2.99 -1.28
N TYR A 9 -10.41 -2.07 -2.16
CA TYR A 9 -9.04 -2.02 -2.68
C TYR A 9 -8.03 -1.60 -1.61
N LEU A 10 -8.39 -0.73 -0.68
CA LEU A 10 -7.56 -0.36 0.49
C LEU A 10 -7.34 -1.55 1.44
N ASN A 11 -8.39 -2.33 1.74
CA ASN A 11 -8.25 -3.54 2.55
C ASN A 11 -7.37 -4.59 1.86
N LYS A 12 -7.47 -4.71 0.53
CA LYS A 12 -6.64 -5.62 -0.27
C LYS A 12 -5.17 -5.19 -0.25
N LEU A 13 -4.90 -3.89 -0.42
CA LEU A 13 -3.56 -3.31 -0.35
C LEU A 13 -2.94 -3.51 1.05
N HIS A 14 -3.72 -3.24 2.11
CA HIS A 14 -3.28 -3.47 3.49
C HIS A 14 -2.94 -4.95 3.74
N ARG A 15 -3.79 -5.88 3.31
CA ARG A 15 -3.55 -7.31 3.48
C ARG A 15 -2.24 -7.75 2.83
N ILE A 16 -1.95 -7.26 1.63
CA ILE A 16 -0.72 -7.61 0.89
C ILE A 16 0.51 -7.05 1.59
N LEU A 17 0.47 -5.80 2.03
CA LEU A 17 1.58 -5.16 2.73
C LEU A 17 1.85 -5.80 4.10
N ASN A 18 0.82 -6.23 4.82
CA ASN A 18 0.98 -6.95 6.10
C ASN A 18 1.41 -8.41 5.93
N TRP A 19 1.06 -9.05 4.81
CA TRP A 19 1.44 -10.45 4.54
C TRP A 19 2.93 -10.63 4.34
N SER A 20 3.61 -9.59 3.86
CA SER A 20 5.06 -9.55 3.69
C SER A 20 5.81 -9.73 5.02
N ASP A 21 5.29 -9.25 6.15
CA ASP A 21 6.06 -9.11 7.40
C ASP A 21 5.96 -10.34 8.30
N SER A 22 4.77 -10.93 8.39
CA SER A 22 4.48 -12.05 9.31
C SER A 22 5.27 -13.33 9.00
N ARG A 23 5.90 -13.43 7.81
CA ARG A 23 6.79 -14.54 7.46
C ARG A 23 8.26 -14.24 7.70
N ILE A 24 8.66 -12.97 7.84
CA ILE A 24 10.07 -12.56 7.97
C ILE A 24 10.56 -12.80 9.40
N GLU A 25 9.70 -12.60 10.41
CA GLU A 25 10.03 -12.87 11.82
C GLU A 25 10.47 -14.32 12.08
N PHE A 26 9.94 -15.28 11.31
CA PHE A 26 10.29 -16.71 11.42
C PHE A 26 11.74 -17.03 11.00
N PHE A 27 12.39 -16.18 10.21
CA PHE A 27 13.71 -16.48 9.64
C PHE A 27 14.89 -15.84 10.40
N TYR A 28 14.63 -14.96 11.38
CA TYR A 28 15.69 -14.26 12.12
C TYR A 28 16.49 -15.15 13.09
N GLY A 29 16.02 -16.36 13.41
CA GLY A 29 16.70 -17.28 14.33
C GLY A 29 17.87 -18.07 13.71
N ILE A 30 18.00 -18.13 12.38
CA ILE A 30 18.99 -18.99 11.70
C ILE A 30 19.75 -18.17 10.63
N PRO A 31 21.02 -17.81 10.87
CA PRO A 31 21.80 -16.91 10.01
C PRO A 31 21.93 -17.35 8.54
N TRP A 32 21.95 -18.65 8.26
CA TRP A 32 22.00 -19.18 6.89
C TRP A 32 20.66 -19.08 6.16
N LEU A 33 19.55 -19.21 6.88
CA LEU A 33 18.22 -19.01 6.31
C LEU A 33 17.92 -17.53 6.08
N TYR A 34 18.64 -16.62 6.74
CA TYR A 34 18.49 -15.18 6.55
C TYR A 34 18.76 -14.74 5.11
N GLN A 35 19.85 -15.19 4.47
CA GLN A 35 20.12 -14.84 3.08
C GLN A 35 19.04 -15.36 2.11
N LEU A 36 18.57 -16.60 2.33
CA LEU A 36 17.47 -17.19 1.57
C LEU A 36 16.15 -16.44 1.78
N ALA A 37 15.86 -16.04 3.02
CA ALA A 37 14.67 -15.27 3.37
C ALA A 37 14.71 -13.86 2.76
N VAL A 38 15.85 -13.19 2.79
CA VAL A 38 16.05 -11.89 2.13
C VAL A 38 15.88 -12.02 0.62
N ALA A 39 16.49 -13.04 -0.01
CA ALA A 39 16.30 -13.28 -1.43
C ALA A 39 14.83 -13.57 -1.78
N LEU A 40 14.14 -14.43 -1.02
CA LEU A 40 12.71 -14.70 -1.20
C LEU A 40 11.86 -13.44 -1.01
N MET A 41 12.15 -12.64 0.01
CA MET A 41 11.47 -11.37 0.26
C MET A 41 11.66 -10.41 -0.92
N LEU A 42 12.85 -10.38 -1.51
CA LEU A 42 13.12 -9.56 -2.69
C LEU A 42 12.32 -10.02 -3.90
N TRP A 43 12.31 -11.32 -4.17
CA TRP A 43 11.50 -11.89 -5.25
C TRP A 43 10.02 -11.60 -5.06
N ILE A 44 9.50 -11.78 -3.84
CA ILE A 44 8.11 -11.47 -3.48
C ILE A 44 7.83 -9.97 -3.68
N THR A 45 8.75 -9.09 -3.25
CA THR A 45 8.61 -7.64 -3.40
C THR A 45 8.56 -7.24 -4.87
N VAL A 46 9.45 -7.77 -5.70
CA VAL A 46 9.48 -7.50 -7.14
C VAL A 46 8.19 -7.98 -7.81
N ILE A 47 7.67 -9.17 -7.46
CA ILE A 47 6.43 -9.71 -8.02
C ILE A 47 5.19 -8.93 -7.53
N LEU A 48 5.18 -8.49 -6.27
CA LEU A 48 4.07 -7.74 -5.68
C LEU A 48 4.04 -6.29 -6.13
N THR A 49 5.18 -5.69 -6.49
CA THR A 49 5.28 -4.27 -6.87
C THR A 49 4.34 -3.89 -8.03
N PRO A 50 4.28 -4.62 -9.17
CA PRO A 50 3.29 -4.36 -10.23
C PRO A 50 1.85 -4.38 -9.72
N TYR A 51 1.53 -5.28 -8.79
CA TYR A 51 0.21 -5.39 -8.21
C TYR A 51 -0.13 -4.20 -7.29
N VAL A 52 0.84 -3.76 -6.50
CA VAL A 52 0.73 -2.55 -5.66
C VAL A 52 0.54 -1.30 -6.53
N ILE A 53 1.31 -1.18 -7.62
CA ILE A 53 1.17 -0.08 -8.60
C ILE A 53 -0.24 -0.08 -9.20
N TYR A 54 -0.74 -1.24 -9.64
CA TYR A 54 -2.10 -1.38 -10.15
C TYR A 54 -3.16 -0.90 -9.13
N LEU A 55 -3.02 -1.28 -7.87
CA LEU A 55 -3.91 -0.82 -6.80
C LEU A 55 -3.80 0.69 -6.55
N LEU A 56 -2.61 1.27 -6.61
CA LEU A 56 -2.40 2.72 -6.46
C LEU A 56 -3.05 3.51 -7.60
N VAL A 57 -2.98 3.02 -8.84
CA VAL A 57 -3.68 3.60 -10.00
C VAL A 57 -5.19 3.56 -9.77
N ARG A 58 -5.73 2.41 -9.35
CA ARG A 58 -7.17 2.26 -9.04
C ARG A 58 -7.64 3.18 -7.90
N LEU A 59 -6.80 3.37 -6.89
CA LEU A 59 -7.06 4.27 -5.76
C LEU A 59 -6.79 5.75 -6.08
N LYS A 60 -6.40 6.07 -7.34
CA LYS A 60 -6.04 7.42 -7.82
C LYS A 60 -4.96 8.11 -6.97
N LYS A 61 -4.04 7.33 -6.38
CA LYS A 61 -2.95 7.83 -5.53
C LYS A 61 -1.73 8.20 -6.36
N TRP A 62 -1.89 9.13 -7.30
CA TRP A 62 -0.86 9.53 -8.26
C TRP A 62 0.44 10.01 -7.61
N GLY A 63 0.36 10.70 -6.46
CA GLY A 63 1.56 11.12 -5.71
C GLY A 63 2.46 9.95 -5.30
N TRP A 64 1.90 8.78 -5.03
CA TRP A 64 2.67 7.57 -4.69
C TRP A 64 3.29 6.90 -5.90
N LEU A 65 2.67 7.03 -7.08
CA LEU A 65 3.27 6.58 -8.33
C LEU A 65 4.47 7.45 -8.71
N VAL A 66 4.36 8.77 -8.51
CA VAL A 66 5.50 9.69 -8.69
C VAL A 66 6.61 9.36 -7.70
N TYR A 67 6.29 9.14 -6.42
CA TYR A 67 7.27 8.75 -5.41
C TYR A 67 7.99 7.44 -5.78
N PHE A 68 7.25 6.44 -6.26
CA PHE A 68 7.82 5.20 -6.79
C PHE A 68 8.77 5.45 -7.99
N GLY A 69 8.36 6.29 -8.94
CA GLY A 69 9.18 6.68 -10.09
C GLY A 69 10.47 7.39 -9.70
N VAL A 70 10.42 8.30 -8.72
CA VAL A 70 11.60 8.99 -8.20
C VAL A 70 12.56 8.02 -7.52
N ILE A 71 12.05 7.13 -6.66
CA ILE A 71 12.87 6.13 -5.96
C ILE A 71 13.58 5.19 -6.94
N THR A 72 12.83 4.63 -7.90
CA THR A 72 13.38 3.73 -8.91
C THR A 72 14.38 4.47 -9.81
N GLY A 73 14.09 5.72 -10.18
CA GLY A 73 15.02 6.58 -10.92
C GLY A 73 16.32 6.84 -10.17
N ILE A 74 16.27 7.19 -8.88
CA ILE A 74 17.46 7.39 -8.03
C ILE A 74 18.29 6.12 -7.96
N GLY A 75 17.66 4.96 -7.76
CA GLY A 75 18.35 3.68 -7.70
C GLY A 75 19.04 3.31 -9.02
N LEU A 76 18.41 3.59 -10.17
CA LEU A 76 19.01 3.39 -11.49
C LEU A 76 20.17 4.36 -11.75
N LEU A 77 20.03 5.63 -11.38
CA LEU A 77 21.08 6.64 -11.51
C LEU A 77 22.31 6.31 -10.64
N ALA A 78 22.09 5.81 -9.42
CA ALA A 78 23.16 5.34 -8.54
C ALA A 78 23.93 4.16 -9.14
N GLY A 79 23.25 3.27 -9.88
CA GLY A 79 23.88 2.17 -10.62
C GLY A 79 24.63 2.63 -11.88
N ALA A 80 24.10 3.61 -12.60
CA ALA A 80 24.69 4.14 -13.82
C ALA A 80 25.90 5.07 -13.57
N ALA A 81 25.96 5.73 -12.41
CA ALA A 81 27.07 6.63 -12.04
C ALA A 81 28.38 5.90 -11.72
N GLY A 82 28.39 4.57 -11.72
CA GLY A 82 29.52 3.75 -11.35
C GLY A 82 30.25 3.10 -12.54
N SER A 83 31.53 3.41 -12.73
CA SER A 83 32.42 2.84 -13.75
C SER A 83 33.12 1.52 -13.35
N GLY A 84 32.48 0.64 -12.56
CA GLY A 84 33.10 -0.53 -11.93
C GLY A 84 32.19 -1.77 -11.95
N PHE A 85 32.44 -2.66 -12.90
CA PHE A 85 31.58 -3.77 -13.36
C PHE A 85 31.16 -4.85 -12.34
N GLY A 86 31.55 -4.77 -11.06
CA GLY A 86 31.24 -5.82 -10.06
C GLY A 86 30.67 -5.29 -8.74
N LEU A 87 31.43 -4.43 -8.05
CA LEU A 87 31.04 -3.92 -6.73
C LEU A 87 29.85 -2.94 -6.81
N GLN A 88 29.78 -2.12 -7.87
CA GLN A 88 28.72 -1.12 -8.00
C GLN A 88 27.38 -1.71 -8.42
N ILE A 89 27.36 -2.78 -9.24
CA ILE A 89 26.13 -3.51 -9.57
C ILE A 89 25.53 -4.12 -8.31
N TYR A 90 26.38 -4.64 -7.41
CA TYR A 90 25.94 -5.19 -6.14
C TYR A 90 25.40 -4.10 -5.21
N LEU A 91 26.12 -2.99 -5.06
CA LEU A 91 25.69 -1.84 -4.25
C LEU A 91 24.40 -1.22 -4.80
N SER A 92 24.26 -1.03 -6.12
CA SER A 92 23.05 -0.48 -6.72
C SER A 92 21.85 -1.38 -6.53
N SER A 93 22.04 -2.70 -6.65
CA SER A 93 20.99 -3.69 -6.41
C SER A 93 20.51 -3.65 -4.96
N ILE A 94 21.44 -3.53 -4.00
CA ILE A 94 21.12 -3.34 -2.57
C ILE A 94 20.44 -1.99 -2.32
N THR A 95 20.89 -0.90 -2.95
CA THR A 95 20.29 0.43 -2.80
C THR A 95 18.86 0.46 -3.33
N ILE A 96 18.61 -0.06 -4.54
CA ILE A 96 17.25 -0.17 -5.11
C ILE A 96 16.36 -1.01 -4.19
N THR A 97 16.89 -2.13 -3.71
CA THR A 97 16.21 -3.03 -2.78
C THR A 97 15.80 -2.31 -1.50
N LEU A 98 16.73 -1.65 -0.82
CA LEU A 98 16.46 -0.92 0.42
C LEU A 98 15.43 0.18 0.19
N LEU A 99 15.55 0.91 -0.91
CA LEU A 99 14.59 1.96 -1.26
C LEU A 99 13.19 1.41 -1.54
N LEU A 100 13.07 0.23 -2.17
CA LEU A 100 11.79 -0.46 -2.35
C LEU A 100 11.19 -0.94 -1.03
N VAL A 101 12.01 -1.42 -0.09
CA VAL A 101 11.57 -1.81 1.26
C VAL A 101 11.04 -0.59 2.01
N VAL A 102 11.77 0.54 1.99
CA VAL A 102 11.33 1.81 2.59
C VAL A 102 10.04 2.32 1.93
N PHE A 103 9.91 2.18 0.60
CA PHE A 103 8.68 2.50 -0.12
C PHE A 103 7.50 1.66 0.38
N MET A 104 7.64 0.33 0.44
CA MET A 104 6.56 -0.56 0.92
C MET A 104 6.19 -0.27 2.37
N TRP A 105 7.17 0.02 3.23
CA TRP A 105 6.95 0.38 4.62
C TRP A 105 6.18 1.71 4.76
N SER A 106 6.61 2.75 4.03
CA SER A 106 5.91 4.04 4.03
C SER A 106 4.49 3.93 3.47
N LEU A 107 4.28 3.10 2.45
CA LEU A 107 2.96 2.81 1.91
C LEU A 107 2.06 2.15 2.97
N ARG A 108 2.60 1.21 3.76
CA ARG A 108 1.87 0.53 4.83
C ARG A 108 1.33 1.51 5.87
N LEU A 109 2.18 2.43 6.34
CA LEU A 109 1.79 3.46 7.31
C LEU A 109 0.63 4.31 6.77
N ARG A 110 0.72 4.71 5.50
CA ARG A 110 -0.26 5.59 4.85
C ARG A 110 -1.55 4.88 4.45
N VAL A 111 -1.49 3.60 4.11
CA VAL A 111 -2.68 2.78 3.86
C VAL A 111 -3.54 2.64 5.11
N ASN A 112 -2.94 2.57 6.30
CA ASN A 112 -3.69 2.55 7.56
C ASN A 112 -4.46 3.85 7.78
N GLU A 113 -3.84 5.00 7.53
CA GLU A 113 -4.51 6.30 7.59
C GLU A 113 -5.67 6.40 6.58
N TRP A 114 -5.45 5.97 5.33
CA TRP A 114 -6.50 5.99 4.31
C TRP A 114 -7.68 5.10 4.64
N ARG A 115 -7.44 3.95 5.28
CA ARG A 115 -8.51 3.07 5.76
C ARG A 115 -9.32 3.75 6.86
N GLY A 116 -8.66 4.36 7.84
CA GLY A 116 -9.34 5.09 8.92
C GLY A 116 -10.22 6.22 8.38
N LEU A 117 -9.71 7.03 7.47
CA LEU A 117 -10.47 8.10 6.82
C LEU A 117 -11.66 7.56 6.01
N ALA A 118 -11.46 6.50 5.23
CA ALA A 118 -12.51 5.92 4.41
C ALA A 118 -13.61 5.26 5.26
N GLN A 119 -13.27 4.66 6.41
CA GLN A 119 -14.24 4.12 7.36
C GLN A 119 -15.05 5.24 8.01
N PHE A 120 -14.38 6.30 8.44
CA PHE A 120 -15.04 7.47 9.04
C PHE A 120 -16.03 8.14 8.05
N GLU A 121 -15.64 8.30 6.78
CA GLU A 121 -16.55 8.82 5.76
C GLU A 121 -17.79 7.92 5.56
N GLN A 122 -17.63 6.60 5.62
CA GLN A 122 -18.76 5.68 5.50
C GLN A 122 -19.69 5.77 6.71
N GLU A 123 -19.16 5.89 7.91
CA GLU A 123 -19.94 6.06 9.14
C GLU A 123 -20.74 7.37 9.11
N MET A 124 -20.08 8.49 8.82
CA MET A 124 -20.73 9.81 8.70
C MET A 124 -21.84 9.83 7.64
N ARG A 125 -21.65 9.12 6.51
CA ARG A 125 -22.71 8.99 5.50
C ARG A 125 -23.88 8.13 5.98
N ARG A 126 -23.61 7.02 6.68
CA ARG A 126 -24.67 6.18 7.26
C ARG A 126 -25.50 6.98 8.27
N GLU A 127 -24.86 7.77 9.12
CA GLU A 127 -25.57 8.66 10.04
C GLU A 127 -26.45 9.68 9.31
N ARG A 128 -25.93 10.33 8.26
CA ARG A 128 -26.72 11.28 7.44
C ARG A 128 -27.92 10.61 6.80
N LEU A 129 -27.75 9.40 6.25
CA LEU A 129 -28.84 8.63 5.65
C LEU A 129 -29.88 8.20 6.69
N MET A 130 -29.47 7.81 7.90
CA MET A 130 -30.40 7.49 8.98
C MET A 130 -31.18 8.73 9.44
N LYS A 131 -30.53 9.89 9.57
CA LYS A 131 -31.20 11.16 9.89
C LYS A 131 -32.20 11.57 8.80
N GLN A 132 -31.85 11.42 7.52
CA GLN A 132 -32.77 11.68 6.41
C GLN A 132 -33.99 10.74 6.42
N ARG A 133 -33.78 9.44 6.65
CA ARG A 133 -34.88 8.48 6.77
C ARG A 133 -35.79 8.78 7.97
N ALA A 134 -35.22 9.20 9.10
CA ALA A 134 -35.98 9.59 10.29
C ALA A 134 -36.78 10.89 10.08
N ALA A 135 -36.24 11.86 9.34
CA ALA A 135 -36.96 13.07 8.97
C ALA A 135 -38.08 12.77 7.96
N GLN A 136 -37.82 11.92 6.96
CA GLN A 136 -38.81 11.51 5.98
C GLN A 136 -39.96 10.73 6.62
N SER A 137 -39.68 9.83 7.57
CA SER A 137 -40.72 9.08 8.27
C SER A 137 -41.57 9.93 9.22
N ARG A 138 -41.00 11.01 9.78
CA ARG A 138 -41.78 12.03 10.53
C ARG A 138 -42.73 12.79 9.63
N ASN A 139 -42.24 13.35 8.52
CA ASN A 139 -43.08 14.08 7.56
C ASN A 139 -44.20 13.19 7.00
N PHE A 140 -43.93 11.90 6.75
CA PHE A 140 -44.94 10.96 6.27
C PHE A 140 -46.03 10.67 7.31
N ARG A 141 -45.71 10.66 8.61
CA ARG A 141 -46.70 10.50 9.69
C ARG A 141 -47.56 11.74 9.86
N GLU A 142 -46.96 12.93 9.75
CA GLU A 142 -47.68 14.21 9.83
C GLU A 142 -48.66 14.41 8.67
N HIS A 143 -48.41 13.83 7.49
CA HIS A 143 -49.33 13.88 6.35
C HIS A 143 -50.46 12.84 6.40
N LEU A 144 -50.40 11.87 7.31
CA LEU A 144 -51.41 10.81 7.48
C LEU A 144 -52.40 11.09 8.62
N GLN A 145 -52.20 12.20 9.36
CA GLN A 145 -53.12 12.72 10.38
C GLN A 145 -53.93 13.88 9.80
#